data_AF-A0A1I4SI31-F1
#
_entry.id   AF-A0A1I4SI31-F1
#
_cell.length_a   1.000
_cell.length_b   1.000
_cell.length_c   1.000
_cell.angle_alpha   90.00
_cell.angle_beta   90.00
_cell.angle_gamma   90.00
#
_symmetry.space_group_name_H-M   'P 1'
#
loop_
_entity.id
_entity.type
_entity.pdbx_description
1 polymer ?
#
loop_
_entity_poly.entity_id
_entity_poly.type
_entity_poly.pdbx_seq_one_letter_code
_entity_poly.pdbx_strand_id
1 'polypeptide(L)'
;MSQPGRPHDLPGSLDEATQQQLIQEIGRLIVRALPPGWREATVEYRALGGHQELVAQLIAPNGTAVPLAPPAEAAEAFGRLRQGMYQPDRGTWVSALYRLQRPGSYTVDFNGDYEPNWRTAPPAAAHADELSRFPRPASAIPDWLSGSPAAQQLRTAEVFDDSGRPITDRPAIDPAELEPVADYLEQAPIVLAARSYDNDRLDPNRTPSVPMTFHTDGTWVWPGAVGYYLRQHGVAPEADLVAHIRRQGFRVPEVAEPVREQAVTLITGEQRQ
;
A
#
# COMPACT_ATOMS: atom_id res chain seq x y z
N MET A 1 -4.82 -39.36 26.06
CA MET A 1 -5.83 -39.53 25.00
C MET A 1 -6.34 -38.14 24.66
N SER A 2 -5.79 -37.53 23.61
CA SER A 2 -6.19 -36.21 23.14
C SER A 2 -7.46 -36.35 22.31
N GLN A 3 -8.50 -35.58 22.63
CA GLN A 3 -9.74 -35.57 21.84
C GLN A 3 -9.45 -35.09 20.41
N PRO A 4 -9.99 -35.75 19.37
CA PRO A 4 -9.89 -35.24 18.01
C PRO A 4 -10.69 -33.94 17.88
N GLY A 5 -10.11 -32.94 17.23
CA GLY A 5 -10.75 -31.65 16.93
C GLY A 5 -12.07 -31.84 16.18
N ARG A 6 -13.04 -30.96 16.42
CA ARG A 6 -14.34 -31.03 15.76
C ARG A 6 -14.15 -30.82 14.25
N PRO A 7 -14.94 -31.48 13.39
CA PRO A 7 -14.80 -31.39 11.92
C PRO A 7 -15.05 -30.00 11.32
N HIS A 8 -15.45 -28.99 12.11
CA HIS A 8 -15.74 -27.62 11.66
C HIS A 8 -14.57 -26.63 11.79
N ASP A 9 -13.42 -27.07 12.30
CA ASP A 9 -12.26 -26.19 12.54
C ASP A 9 -11.27 -26.13 11.35
N LEU A 10 -11.54 -26.82 10.24
CA LEU A 10 -10.70 -26.78 9.04
C LEU A 10 -11.07 -25.58 8.17
N PRO A 11 -10.10 -24.78 7.68
CA PRO A 11 -10.37 -23.73 6.70
C PRO A 11 -11.16 -24.28 5.50
N GLY A 12 -12.25 -23.60 5.12
CA GLY A 12 -13.09 -24.02 3.99
C GLY A 12 -14.10 -25.14 4.28
N SER A 13 -14.32 -25.53 5.55
CA SER A 13 -15.24 -26.62 5.91
C SER A 13 -16.66 -26.17 6.29
N LEU A 14 -17.02 -24.90 6.10
CA LEU A 14 -18.37 -24.43 6.42
C LEU A 14 -19.35 -24.77 5.29
N ASP A 15 -20.44 -25.46 5.63
CA ASP A 15 -21.57 -25.61 4.72
C ASP A 15 -22.36 -24.32 4.60
N GLU A 16 -23.19 -24.21 3.55
CA GLU A 16 -24.01 -23.02 3.28
C GLU A 16 -24.93 -22.66 4.45
N ALA A 17 -25.43 -23.68 5.16
CA ALA A 17 -26.30 -23.49 6.32
C ALA A 17 -25.55 -22.79 7.48
N THR A 18 -24.33 -23.25 7.80
CA THR A 18 -23.50 -22.65 8.85
C THR A 18 -22.99 -21.27 8.43
N GLN A 19 -22.66 -21.08 7.15
CA GLN A 19 -22.33 -19.77 6.60
C GLN A 19 -23.49 -18.78 6.81
N GLN A 20 -24.72 -19.18 6.47
CA GLN A 20 -25.91 -18.35 6.65
C GLN A 20 -26.23 -18.09 8.12
N GLN A 21 -25.99 -19.07 9.01
CA GLN A 21 -26.13 -18.89 10.45
C GLN A 21 -25.16 -17.84 11.00
N LEU A 22 -23.89 -17.86 10.58
CA LEU A 22 -22.89 -16.85 10.96
C LEU A 22 -23.26 -15.46 10.45
N ILE A 23 -23.72 -15.34 9.20
CA ILE A 23 -24.19 -14.07 8.64
C ILE A 23 -25.33 -13.49 9.49
N GLN A 24 -26.32 -14.31 9.86
CA GLN A 24 -27.41 -13.88 10.72
C GLN A 24 -26.97 -13.56 12.16
N GLU A 25 -25.98 -14.28 12.69
CA GLU A 25 -25.37 -13.99 13.99
C GLU A 25 -24.70 -12.61 14.00
N ILE A 26 -23.90 -12.30 12.98
CA ILE A 26 -23.30 -10.99 12.76
C ILE A 26 -24.39 -9.91 12.75
N GLY A 27 -25.44 -10.09 11.95
CA GLY A 27 -26.56 -9.14 11.90
C GLY A 27 -27.22 -8.92 13.26
N ARG A 28 -27.45 -9.98 14.05
CA ARG A 28 -28.00 -9.90 15.41
C ARG A 28 -27.07 -9.16 16.37
N LEU A 29 -25.76 -9.38 16.29
CA LEU A 29 -24.76 -8.69 17.11
C LEU A 29 -24.74 -7.19 16.80
N ILE A 30 -24.73 -6.82 15.51
CA ILE A 30 -24.75 -5.42 15.08
C ILE A 30 -26.03 -4.73 15.56
N VAL A 31 -27.21 -5.32 15.32
CA VAL A 31 -28.50 -4.71 15.68
C VAL A 31 -28.62 -4.39 17.17
N ARG A 32 -28.02 -5.20 18.05
CA ARG A 32 -28.01 -4.95 19.51
C ARG A 32 -27.25 -3.68 19.90
N ALA A 33 -26.26 -3.29 19.11
CA ALA A 33 -25.47 -2.07 19.34
C ALA A 33 -26.11 -0.82 18.71
N LEU A 34 -27.14 -0.97 17.87
CA LEU A 34 -27.75 0.16 17.18
C LEU A 34 -28.75 0.91 18.10
N PRO A 35 -28.72 2.26 18.11
CA PRO A 35 -29.65 3.06 18.90
C PRO A 35 -31.09 2.99 18.35
N PRO A 36 -32.11 3.30 19.17
CA PRO A 36 -33.48 3.41 18.69
C PRO A 36 -33.61 4.37 17.50
N GLY A 37 -34.51 4.06 16.55
CA GLY A 37 -34.79 4.94 15.41
C GLY A 37 -33.79 4.92 14.25
N TRP A 38 -32.78 4.05 14.26
CA TRP A 38 -31.90 3.85 13.08
C TRP A 38 -32.70 3.46 11.83
N ARG A 39 -32.31 3.94 10.64
CA ARG A 39 -32.94 3.56 9.37
C ARG A 39 -32.11 2.58 8.56
N GLU A 40 -30.83 2.90 8.46
CA GLU A 40 -29.82 2.11 7.76
C GLU A 40 -28.54 2.08 8.59
N ALA A 41 -27.88 0.93 8.61
CA ALA A 41 -26.56 0.77 9.19
C ALA A 41 -25.66 0.01 8.20
N THR A 42 -24.44 0.48 8.05
CA THR A 42 -23.41 -0.14 7.23
C THR A 42 -22.25 -0.54 8.12
N VAL A 43 -21.81 -1.79 7.99
CA VAL A 43 -20.64 -2.32 8.68
C VAL A 43 -19.71 -2.91 7.64
N GLU A 44 -18.47 -2.43 7.63
CA GLU A 44 -17.43 -2.92 6.75
C GLU A 44 -16.36 -3.59 7.59
N TYR A 45 -16.18 -4.89 7.38
CA TYR A 45 -15.08 -5.66 7.94
C TYR A 45 -13.98 -5.76 6.89
N ARG A 46 -12.72 -5.58 7.30
CA ARG A 46 -11.54 -5.68 6.45
C ARG A 46 -10.48 -6.48 7.19
N ALA A 47 -9.85 -7.44 6.53
CA ALA A 47 -8.79 -8.23 7.15
C ALA A 47 -7.74 -8.69 6.14
N LEU A 48 -6.49 -8.64 6.58
CA LEU A 48 -5.33 -9.10 5.84
C LEU A 48 -4.32 -9.71 6.83
N GLY A 49 -4.07 -11.02 6.75
CA GLY A 49 -3.19 -11.69 7.70
C GLY A 49 -3.64 -11.46 9.15
N GLY A 50 -2.77 -10.89 9.98
CA GLY A 50 -3.08 -10.47 11.35
C GLY A 50 -3.73 -9.09 11.52
N HIS A 51 -3.83 -8.28 10.47
CA HIS A 51 -4.44 -6.94 10.51
C HIS A 51 -5.95 -7.02 10.27
N GLN A 52 -6.74 -6.33 11.10
CA GLN A 52 -8.19 -6.29 10.96
C GLN A 52 -8.79 -4.94 11.34
N GLU A 53 -9.84 -4.54 10.63
CA GLU A 53 -10.66 -3.37 10.91
C GLU A 53 -12.14 -3.74 10.88
N LEU A 54 -12.92 -3.17 11.79
CA LEU A 54 -14.38 -3.24 11.74
C LEU A 54 -14.93 -1.82 11.86
N VAL A 55 -15.46 -1.31 10.76
CA VAL A 55 -15.92 0.07 10.64
C VAL A 55 -17.43 0.06 10.52
N ALA A 56 -18.13 0.74 11.44
CA ALA A 56 -19.58 0.82 11.41
C ALA A 56 -20.06 2.27 11.37
N GLN A 57 -21.14 2.50 10.62
CA GLN A 57 -21.84 3.78 10.57
C GLN A 57 -23.35 3.55 10.45
N LEU A 58 -24.16 4.44 11.02
CA LEU A 58 -25.60 4.49 10.79
C LEU A 58 -26.01 5.78 10.11
N ILE A 59 -27.16 5.75 9.44
CA ILE A 59 -27.87 6.96 9.01
C ILE A 59 -28.93 7.28 10.06
N ALA A 60 -28.75 8.40 10.75
CA ALA A 60 -29.69 8.92 11.74
C ALA A 60 -30.98 9.40 11.05
N PRO A 61 -32.09 9.59 11.79
CA PRO A 61 -33.36 10.04 11.20
C PRO A 61 -33.27 11.34 10.41
N ASN A 62 -32.32 12.22 10.77
CA ASN A 62 -32.05 13.49 10.09
C ASN A 62 -31.15 13.35 8.83
N GLY A 63 -30.77 12.13 8.45
CA GLY A 63 -29.91 11.84 7.29
C GLY A 63 -28.41 11.91 7.58
N THR A 64 -27.99 12.26 8.79
CA THR A 64 -26.57 12.34 9.16
C THR A 64 -25.95 10.95 9.32
N ALA A 65 -24.77 10.73 8.74
CA ALA A 65 -23.96 9.55 8.99
C ALA A 65 -23.26 9.67 10.36
N VAL A 66 -23.48 8.70 11.23
CA VAL A 66 -22.92 8.66 12.59
C VAL A 66 -22.06 7.41 12.74
N PRO A 67 -20.75 7.56 13.06
CA PRO A 67 -19.90 6.42 13.38
C PRO A 67 -20.41 5.65 14.59
N LEU A 68 -20.24 4.33 14.56
CA LEU A 68 -20.58 3.43 15.64
C LEU A 68 -19.35 2.65 16.06
N ALA A 69 -19.28 2.29 17.34
CA ALA A 69 -18.36 1.28 17.83
C ALA A 69 -19.06 -0.09 17.73
N PRO A 70 -18.71 -0.93 16.73
CA PRO A 70 -19.31 -2.25 16.63
C PRO A 70 -18.77 -3.18 17.75
N PRO A 71 -19.57 -4.15 18.24
CA PRO A 71 -19.12 -5.11 19.23
C PRO A 71 -17.94 -5.95 18.73
N ALA A 72 -16.99 -6.29 19.62
CA ALA A 72 -15.83 -7.11 19.27
C ALA A 72 -16.24 -8.51 18.77
N GLU A 73 -17.34 -9.04 19.32
CA GLU A 73 -17.93 -10.32 18.94
C GLU A 73 -18.35 -10.35 17.46
N ALA A 74 -18.71 -9.20 16.88
CA ALA A 74 -19.04 -9.12 15.46
C ALA A 74 -17.77 -9.30 14.59
N ALA A 75 -16.63 -8.73 15.00
CA ALA A 75 -15.36 -8.92 14.31
C ALA A 75 -14.90 -10.38 14.36
N GLU A 76 -15.06 -11.04 15.51
CA GLU A 76 -14.77 -12.47 15.67
C GLU A 76 -15.66 -13.34 14.77
N ALA A 77 -16.96 -13.03 14.70
CA ALA A 77 -17.89 -13.75 13.84
C ALA A 77 -17.56 -13.57 12.35
N PHE A 78 -17.15 -12.37 11.92
CA PHE A 78 -16.61 -12.15 10.57
C PHE A 78 -15.34 -12.97 10.31
N GLY A 79 -14.41 -13.02 11.28
CA GLY A 79 -13.20 -13.84 11.16
C GLY A 79 -13.48 -15.32 10.98
N ARG A 80 -14.45 -15.87 11.73
CA ARG A 80 -14.91 -17.26 11.58
C ARG A 80 -15.56 -17.50 10.21
N LEU A 81 -16.41 -16.57 9.77
CA LEU A 81 -17.03 -16.63 8.44
C LEU A 81 -15.97 -16.63 7.33
N ARG A 82 -14.97 -15.75 7.45
CA ARG A 82 -13.84 -15.64 6.52
C ARG A 82 -13.03 -16.93 6.42
N GLN A 83 -12.72 -17.53 7.57
CA GLN A 83 -11.99 -18.79 7.62
C GLN A 83 -12.80 -19.94 7.00
N GLY A 84 -14.10 -19.97 7.26
CA GLY A 84 -14.99 -20.98 6.72
C GLY A 84 -15.28 -20.87 5.24
N MET A 85 -15.21 -19.66 4.67
CA MET A 85 -15.41 -19.39 3.24
C MET A 85 -14.13 -19.51 2.40
N TYR A 86 -13.01 -19.94 2.99
CA TYR A 86 -11.78 -20.20 2.26
C TYR A 86 -11.96 -21.33 1.24
N GLN A 87 -11.44 -21.14 0.02
CA GLN A 87 -11.41 -22.15 -1.02
C GLN A 87 -9.96 -22.31 -1.54
N PRO A 88 -9.38 -23.51 -1.62
CA PRO A 88 -7.97 -23.69 -2.01
C PRO A 88 -7.58 -23.17 -3.40
N ASP A 89 -8.54 -23.09 -4.32
CA ASP A 89 -8.36 -22.65 -5.70
C ASP A 89 -8.47 -21.13 -5.87
N ARG A 90 -9.08 -20.42 -4.91
CA ARG A 90 -9.32 -18.96 -4.97
C ARG A 90 -8.79 -18.17 -3.78
N GLY A 91 -8.61 -18.81 -2.63
CA GLY A 91 -8.38 -18.17 -1.34
C GLY A 91 -9.67 -17.79 -0.62
N THR A 92 -9.62 -16.75 0.20
CA THR A 92 -10.80 -16.16 0.86
C THR A 92 -10.91 -14.67 0.56
N TRP A 93 -12.02 -14.07 0.94
CA TRP A 93 -12.30 -12.64 0.79
C TRP A 93 -11.52 -11.78 1.80
N VAL A 94 -11.32 -10.50 1.49
CA VAL A 94 -10.49 -9.55 2.26
C VAL A 94 -11.31 -8.41 2.86
N SER A 95 -12.50 -8.14 2.31
CA SER A 95 -13.49 -7.27 2.93
C SER A 95 -14.92 -7.78 2.77
N ALA A 96 -15.77 -7.43 3.72
CA ALA A 96 -17.20 -7.72 3.71
C ALA A 96 -17.99 -6.46 4.05
N LEU A 97 -18.90 -6.05 3.17
CA LEU A 97 -19.78 -4.90 3.36
C LEU A 97 -21.19 -5.37 3.72
N TYR A 98 -21.54 -5.22 4.99
CA TYR A 98 -22.83 -5.61 5.56
C TYR A 98 -23.73 -4.38 5.66
N ARG A 99 -24.85 -4.37 4.93
CA ARG A 99 -25.85 -3.31 4.99
C ARG A 99 -27.13 -3.84 5.65
N LEU A 100 -27.62 -3.12 6.65
CA LEU A 100 -28.86 -3.39 7.38
C LEU A 100 -29.86 -2.28 7.08
N GLN A 101 -31.08 -2.64 6.74
CA GLN A 101 -32.18 -1.70 6.53
C GLN A 101 -33.38 -2.11 7.39
N ARG A 102 -34.06 -1.14 8.02
CA ARG A 102 -35.33 -1.43 8.70
C ARG A 102 -36.47 -1.59 7.66
N PRO A 103 -37.42 -2.52 7.86
CA PRO A 103 -37.58 -3.43 9.00
C PRO A 103 -36.97 -4.83 8.73
N GLY A 104 -35.65 -4.96 8.78
CA GLY A 104 -34.96 -6.23 8.95
C GLY A 104 -34.38 -6.86 7.69
N SER A 105 -34.33 -6.15 6.56
CA SER A 105 -33.59 -6.62 5.39
C SER A 105 -32.09 -6.38 5.57
N TYR A 106 -31.29 -7.24 4.96
CA TYR A 106 -29.85 -7.07 4.92
C TYR A 106 -29.25 -7.57 3.61
N THR A 107 -28.08 -7.03 3.26
CA THR A 107 -27.23 -7.52 2.19
C THR A 107 -25.80 -7.62 2.67
N VAL A 108 -25.06 -8.60 2.19
CA VAL A 108 -23.63 -8.74 2.47
C VAL A 108 -22.91 -8.94 1.15
N ASP A 109 -21.98 -8.05 0.84
CA ASP A 109 -21.10 -8.18 -0.33
C ASP A 109 -19.69 -8.55 0.15
N PHE A 110 -19.10 -9.56 -0.48
CA PHE A 110 -17.73 -9.97 -0.21
C PHE A 110 -16.82 -9.52 -1.36
N ASN A 111 -15.65 -9.00 -1.02
CA ASN A 111 -14.62 -8.64 -1.98
C ASN A 111 -13.34 -9.41 -1.63
N GLY A 112 -12.86 -10.20 -2.58
CA GLY A 112 -11.56 -10.89 -2.52
C GLY A 112 -10.54 -10.39 -3.53
N ASP A 113 -10.96 -9.49 -4.44
CA ASP A 113 -10.22 -9.20 -5.66
C ASP A 113 -9.60 -7.78 -5.64
N TYR A 114 -10.25 -6.82 -4.97
CA TYR A 114 -9.81 -5.43 -4.91
C TYR A 114 -9.21 -5.08 -3.53
N GLU A 115 -8.21 -4.20 -3.52
CA GLU A 115 -7.62 -3.71 -2.27
C GLU A 115 -8.65 -2.92 -1.44
N PRO A 116 -8.87 -3.27 -0.16
CA PRO A 116 -9.75 -2.50 0.72
C PRO A 116 -9.20 -1.10 1.00
N ASN A 117 -10.09 -0.12 1.19
CA ASN A 117 -9.69 1.21 1.60
C ASN A 117 -9.37 1.27 3.10
N TRP A 118 -8.16 0.87 3.49
CA TRP A 118 -7.71 0.78 4.88
C TRP A 118 -7.76 2.13 5.63
N ARG A 119 -8.22 2.12 6.89
CA ARG A 119 -8.06 3.30 7.79
C ARG A 119 -6.63 3.42 8.28
N THR A 120 -5.98 2.28 8.50
CA THR A 120 -4.57 2.17 8.85
C THR A 120 -3.97 1.12 7.95
N ALA A 121 -2.96 1.49 7.17
CA ALA A 121 -2.30 0.59 6.24
C ALA A 121 -1.83 -0.68 6.95
N PRO A 122 -2.13 -1.88 6.41
CA PRO A 122 -1.60 -3.12 6.95
C PRO A 122 -0.06 -3.12 6.89
N PRO A 123 0.63 -3.71 7.88
CA PRO A 123 2.08 -3.87 7.80
C PRO A 123 2.44 -4.82 6.64
N ALA A 124 3.61 -4.65 6.03
CA ALA A 124 4.07 -5.49 4.91
C ALA A 124 4.02 -7.01 5.22
N ALA A 125 4.32 -7.39 6.46
CA ALA A 125 4.25 -8.78 6.92
C ALA A 125 2.83 -9.39 6.82
N ALA A 126 1.77 -8.57 6.82
CA ALA A 126 0.38 -9.02 6.72
C ALA A 126 0.07 -9.66 5.35
N HIS A 127 0.71 -9.22 4.26
CA HIS A 127 0.53 -9.80 2.92
C HIS A 127 1.07 -11.23 2.86
N ALA A 128 2.28 -11.45 3.37
CA ALA A 128 2.88 -12.78 3.43
C ALA A 128 2.10 -13.70 4.39
N ASP A 129 1.66 -13.18 5.54
CA ASP A 129 0.83 -13.92 6.50
C ASP A 129 -0.53 -14.31 5.88
N GLU A 130 -1.14 -13.43 5.10
CA GLU A 130 -2.40 -13.72 4.38
C GLU A 130 -2.25 -14.91 3.43
N LEU A 131 -1.21 -14.92 2.60
CA LEU A 131 -0.96 -16.01 1.65
C LEU A 131 -0.54 -17.31 2.35
N SER A 132 0.07 -17.23 3.52
CA SER A 132 0.39 -18.37 4.37
C SER A 132 -0.86 -19.00 4.99
N ARG A 133 -1.79 -18.17 5.52
CA ARG A 133 -3.03 -18.62 6.16
C ARG A 133 -4.08 -19.10 5.15
N PHE A 134 -4.13 -18.47 3.99
CA PHE A 134 -5.10 -18.75 2.94
C PHE A 134 -4.38 -18.97 1.59
N PRO A 135 -3.69 -20.12 1.44
CA PRO A 135 -2.98 -20.47 0.21
C PRO A 135 -3.90 -20.48 -1.01
N ARG A 136 -3.40 -20.00 -2.14
CA ARG A 136 -4.14 -19.98 -3.41
C ARG A 136 -3.17 -20.02 -4.59
N PRO A 137 -3.56 -20.51 -5.78
CA PRO A 137 -2.68 -20.53 -6.94
C PRO A 137 -2.30 -19.11 -7.34
N ALA A 138 -1.12 -18.93 -7.95
CA ALA A 138 -0.61 -17.61 -8.35
C ALA A 138 -1.59 -16.82 -9.23
N SER A 139 -2.36 -17.50 -10.09
CA SER A 139 -3.40 -16.88 -10.93
C SER A 139 -4.61 -16.33 -10.17
N ALA A 140 -4.78 -16.72 -8.90
CA ALA A 140 -5.85 -16.26 -8.01
C ALA A 140 -5.34 -15.29 -6.94
N ILE A 141 -4.07 -14.87 -7.02
CA ILE A 141 -3.52 -13.82 -6.16
C ILE A 141 -3.71 -12.48 -6.89
N PRO A 142 -4.53 -11.55 -6.37
CA PRO A 142 -4.61 -10.20 -6.92
C PRO A 142 -3.26 -9.48 -6.86
N ASP A 143 -2.99 -8.60 -7.82
CA ASP A 143 -1.72 -7.88 -7.92
C ASP A 143 -1.36 -7.15 -6.60
N TRP A 144 -2.32 -6.45 -6.02
CA TRP A 144 -2.16 -5.74 -4.74
C TRP A 144 -1.84 -6.67 -3.56
N LEU A 145 -2.35 -7.91 -3.58
CA LEU A 145 -2.16 -8.90 -2.50
C LEU A 145 -0.83 -9.62 -2.61
N SER A 146 -0.32 -9.81 -3.83
CA SER A 146 0.96 -10.46 -4.10
C SER A 146 2.15 -9.77 -3.44
N GLY A 147 1.94 -8.57 -2.87
CA GLY A 147 3.02 -7.74 -2.36
C GLY A 147 3.93 -7.28 -3.48
N SER A 148 3.36 -7.01 -4.67
CA SER A 148 4.05 -6.30 -5.76
C SER A 148 3.49 -4.86 -5.89
N PRO A 149 4.29 -3.79 -5.98
CA PRO A 149 5.67 -3.74 -6.44
C PRO A 149 6.53 -4.48 -5.44
N ALA A 150 7.56 -5.19 -5.89
CA ALA A 150 8.38 -6.01 -5.03
C ALA A 150 8.64 -5.31 -3.67
N ALA A 151 9.09 -6.08 -2.69
CA ALA A 151 10.21 -5.57 -1.90
C ALA A 151 11.37 -5.23 -2.86
N GLN A 152 11.21 -4.26 -3.75
CA GLN A 152 12.28 -3.57 -4.39
C GLN A 152 12.76 -2.71 -3.25
N GLN A 153 13.83 -3.17 -2.61
CA GLN A 153 14.67 -2.26 -1.84
C GLN A 153 14.80 -1.01 -2.70
N LEU A 154 14.23 0.09 -2.21
CA LEU A 154 14.39 1.38 -2.84
C LEU A 154 15.89 1.56 -3.08
N ARG A 155 16.25 1.72 -4.34
CA ARG A 155 17.65 1.90 -4.72
C ARG A 155 17.99 3.37 -4.61
N THR A 156 19.01 3.71 -3.84
CA THR A 156 19.55 5.08 -3.83
C THR A 156 20.47 5.24 -5.04
N ALA A 157 20.22 6.25 -5.87
CA ALA A 157 21.11 6.57 -6.98
C ALA A 157 22.37 7.25 -6.45
N GLU A 158 23.53 6.71 -6.81
CA GLU A 158 24.81 7.34 -6.47
C GLU A 158 25.04 8.56 -7.36
N VAL A 159 25.57 9.62 -6.79
CA VAL A 159 25.84 10.88 -7.51
C VAL A 159 27.24 11.37 -7.25
N PHE A 160 27.71 11.18 -6.02
CA PHE A 160 29.00 11.63 -5.57
C PHE A 160 29.89 10.42 -5.28
N ASP A 161 31.18 10.56 -5.55
CA ASP A 161 32.20 9.64 -5.08
C ASP A 161 32.47 9.81 -3.58
N ASP A 162 33.35 8.98 -3.02
CA ASP A 162 33.78 9.03 -1.61
C ASP A 162 34.40 10.40 -1.21
N SER A 163 34.80 11.22 -2.19
CA SER A 163 35.36 12.56 -1.97
C SER A 163 34.30 13.67 -2.04
N GLY A 164 33.03 13.32 -2.29
CA GLY A 164 31.92 14.26 -2.43
C GLY A 164 31.90 15.00 -3.77
N ARG A 165 32.56 14.45 -4.81
CA ARG A 165 32.56 15.02 -6.17
C ARG A 165 31.60 14.27 -7.08
N PRO A 166 30.91 14.94 -8.01
CA PRO A 166 30.04 14.26 -8.96
C PRO A 166 30.79 13.19 -9.75
N ILE A 167 30.23 11.97 -9.78
CA ILE A 167 30.79 10.86 -10.56
C ILE A 167 30.55 11.16 -12.04
N THR A 168 31.63 11.46 -12.76
CA THR A 168 31.59 11.82 -14.19
C THR A 168 32.01 10.69 -15.13
N ASP A 169 32.69 9.67 -14.60
CA ASP A 169 33.10 8.49 -15.37
C ASP A 169 31.93 7.52 -15.53
N ARG A 170 31.01 7.86 -16.43
CA ARG A 170 29.79 7.08 -16.71
C ARG A 170 29.54 6.99 -18.22
N PRO A 171 28.90 5.91 -18.69
CA PRO A 171 28.49 5.81 -20.08
C PRO A 171 27.63 7.02 -20.47
N ALA A 172 27.98 7.67 -21.59
CA ALA A 172 27.22 8.80 -22.10
C ALA A 172 25.77 8.39 -22.43
N ILE A 173 24.83 9.29 -22.14
CA ILE A 173 23.44 9.16 -22.58
C ILE A 173 23.34 9.63 -24.04
N ASP A 174 22.45 9.02 -24.81
CA ASP A 174 22.12 9.51 -26.15
C ASP A 174 21.64 10.98 -26.06
N PRO A 175 22.18 11.91 -26.88
CA PRO A 175 21.73 13.30 -26.89
C PRO A 175 20.21 13.47 -27.03
N ALA A 176 19.52 12.55 -27.70
CA ALA A 176 18.06 12.57 -27.85
C ALA A 176 17.31 12.23 -26.55
N GLU A 177 17.97 11.55 -25.60
CA GLU A 177 17.40 11.13 -24.33
C GLU A 177 17.75 12.06 -23.16
N LEU A 178 18.66 13.02 -23.35
CA LEU A 178 19.08 13.95 -22.29
C LEU A 178 17.90 14.71 -21.68
N GLU A 179 17.06 15.32 -22.52
CA GLU A 179 15.93 16.13 -22.06
C GLU A 179 14.84 15.27 -21.39
N PRO A 180 14.37 14.14 -21.99
CA PRO A 180 13.42 13.25 -21.33
C PRO A 180 13.91 12.68 -19.99
N VAL A 181 15.20 12.36 -19.88
CA VAL A 181 15.77 11.84 -18.62
C VAL A 181 15.85 12.95 -17.57
N ALA A 182 16.30 14.16 -17.94
CA ALA A 182 16.34 15.29 -17.02
C ALA A 182 14.93 15.64 -16.50
N ASP A 183 13.94 15.69 -17.40
CA ASP A 183 12.54 15.96 -17.05
C ASP A 183 11.98 14.90 -16.09
N TYR A 184 12.24 13.61 -16.35
CA TYR A 184 11.82 12.53 -15.44
C TYR A 184 12.40 12.72 -14.03
N LEU A 185 13.70 13.01 -13.95
CA LEU A 185 14.42 13.17 -12.68
C LEU A 185 13.94 14.37 -11.88
N GLU A 186 13.58 15.47 -12.55
CA GLU A 186 13.17 16.73 -11.94
C GLU A 186 11.68 16.77 -11.58
N GLN A 187 10.81 16.11 -12.36
CA GLN A 187 9.36 16.12 -12.16
C GLN A 187 8.87 15.04 -11.19
N ALA A 188 9.71 14.07 -10.82
CA ALA A 188 9.36 13.03 -9.87
C ALA A 188 8.97 13.61 -8.49
N PRO A 189 8.02 12.98 -7.77
CA PRO A 189 7.61 13.41 -6.43
C PRO A 189 8.78 13.65 -5.48
N ILE A 190 8.80 14.83 -4.86
CA ILE A 190 9.76 15.17 -3.81
C ILE A 190 9.32 14.52 -2.50
N VAL A 191 10.24 13.85 -1.82
CA VAL A 191 10.02 13.20 -0.51
C VAL A 191 10.71 13.94 0.63
N LEU A 192 11.80 14.64 0.35
CA LEU A 192 12.52 15.47 1.32
C LEU A 192 13.05 16.72 0.62
N ALA A 193 12.97 17.88 1.27
CA ALA A 193 13.49 19.13 0.73
C ALA A 193 14.09 20.00 1.84
N ALA A 194 15.31 20.48 1.63
CA ALA A 194 15.85 21.59 2.40
C ALA A 194 15.44 22.94 1.77
N ARG A 195 15.54 24.01 2.56
CA ARG A 195 15.19 25.38 2.12
C ARG A 195 16.35 26.09 1.40
N SER A 196 17.49 25.43 1.25
CA SER A 196 18.73 25.96 0.69
C SER A 196 19.20 25.14 -0.49
N TYR A 197 20.16 25.69 -1.25
CA TYR A 197 20.85 25.03 -2.34
C TYR A 197 22.30 24.74 -1.94
N ASP A 198 22.90 23.68 -2.49
CA ASP A 198 24.32 23.39 -2.35
C ASP A 198 25.12 24.07 -3.49
N ASN A 199 26.44 24.16 -3.30
CA ASN A 199 27.37 24.69 -4.28
C ASN A 199 27.56 23.71 -5.44
N ASP A 200 27.65 24.26 -6.64
CA ASP A 200 28.05 23.51 -7.82
C ASP A 200 29.54 23.16 -7.72
N ARG A 201 29.85 21.85 -7.65
CA ARG A 201 31.23 21.37 -7.49
C ARG A 201 32.03 21.38 -8.80
N LEU A 202 31.34 21.46 -9.94
CA LEU A 202 31.96 21.57 -11.27
C LEU A 202 32.13 23.03 -11.71
N ASP A 203 31.34 23.94 -11.15
CA ASP A 203 31.47 25.39 -11.34
C ASP A 203 31.46 26.15 -9.98
N PRO A 204 32.58 26.15 -9.23
CA PRO A 204 32.64 26.71 -7.86
C PRO A 204 32.41 28.22 -7.78
N ASN A 205 32.49 28.93 -8.91
CA ASN A 205 32.28 30.38 -8.96
C ASN A 205 30.78 30.74 -9.11
N ARG A 206 29.92 29.74 -9.37
CA ARG A 206 28.48 29.92 -9.51
C ARG A 206 27.82 30.09 -8.16
N THR A 207 26.74 30.87 -8.12
CA THR A 207 25.86 30.97 -6.96
C THR A 207 25.28 29.58 -6.60
N PRO A 208 25.16 29.22 -5.31
CA PRO A 208 24.56 27.95 -4.90
C PRO A 208 23.23 27.69 -5.61
N SER A 209 23.18 26.61 -6.39
CA SER A 209 22.07 26.30 -7.30
C SER A 209 21.70 24.81 -7.31
N VAL A 210 22.48 23.95 -6.67
CA VAL A 210 22.22 22.50 -6.63
C VAL A 210 21.05 22.22 -5.67
N PRO A 211 19.92 21.67 -6.13
CA PRO A 211 18.76 21.44 -5.26
C PRO A 211 19.06 20.41 -4.17
N MET A 212 18.79 20.78 -2.92
CA MET A 212 18.87 19.89 -1.76
C MET A 212 17.52 19.18 -1.54
N THR A 213 17.04 18.50 -2.57
CA THR A 213 15.81 17.70 -2.55
C THR A 213 16.14 16.22 -2.73
N PHE A 214 15.22 15.35 -2.34
CA PHE A 214 15.21 13.94 -2.73
C PHE A 214 13.90 13.63 -3.43
N HIS A 215 14.00 12.91 -4.55
CA HIS A 215 12.90 12.51 -5.40
C HIS A 215 12.76 10.98 -5.42
N THR A 216 11.58 10.48 -5.77
CA THR A 216 11.35 9.04 -5.97
C THR A 216 10.31 8.75 -7.04
N ASP A 217 10.46 7.63 -7.74
CA ASP A 217 9.44 7.02 -8.61
C ASP A 217 8.84 5.73 -8.01
N GLY A 218 9.09 5.48 -6.72
CA GLY A 218 8.67 4.27 -6.02
C GLY A 218 9.58 3.05 -6.21
N THR A 219 10.60 3.13 -7.08
CA THR A 219 11.65 2.10 -7.22
C THR A 219 13.02 2.64 -6.86
N TRP A 220 13.31 3.88 -7.27
CA TRP A 220 14.54 4.59 -7.01
C TRP A 220 14.30 5.80 -6.12
N VAL A 221 15.34 6.19 -5.38
CA VAL A 221 15.43 7.47 -4.67
C VAL A 221 16.70 8.16 -5.12
N TRP A 222 16.62 9.44 -5.46
CA TRP A 222 17.79 10.20 -5.91
C TRP A 222 17.75 11.63 -5.40
N PRO A 223 18.92 12.26 -5.16
CA PRO A 223 18.97 13.68 -4.84
C PRO A 223 18.69 14.53 -6.08
N GLY A 224 18.12 15.73 -5.88
CA GLY A 224 17.88 16.70 -6.97
C GLY A 224 19.14 17.12 -7.73
N ALA A 225 20.31 16.88 -7.13
CA ALA A 225 21.60 17.03 -7.79
C ALA A 225 21.74 16.20 -9.08
N VAL A 226 21.10 15.03 -9.20
CA VAL A 226 21.20 14.20 -10.43
C VAL A 226 20.66 14.92 -11.65
N GLY A 227 19.42 15.44 -11.55
CA GLY A 227 18.81 16.20 -12.63
C GLY A 227 19.60 17.47 -12.94
N TYR A 228 20.02 18.18 -11.89
CA TYR A 228 20.84 19.40 -12.02
C TYR A 228 22.14 19.14 -12.80
N TYR A 229 22.96 18.16 -12.39
CA TYR A 229 24.25 17.90 -13.05
C TYR A 229 24.09 17.35 -14.46
N LEU A 230 23.04 16.57 -14.73
CA LEU A 230 22.71 16.14 -16.09
C LEU A 230 22.38 17.33 -16.97
N ARG A 231 21.46 18.20 -16.54
CA ARG A 231 20.98 19.33 -17.35
C ARG A 231 22.05 20.42 -17.50
N GLN A 232 22.77 20.74 -16.43
CA GLN A 232 23.71 21.85 -16.40
C GLN A 232 25.08 21.49 -16.98
N HIS A 233 25.54 20.24 -16.81
CA HIS A 233 26.90 19.81 -17.14
C HIS A 233 26.97 18.58 -18.04
N GLY A 234 25.84 17.98 -18.42
CA GLY A 234 25.82 16.75 -19.22
C GLY A 234 26.35 15.52 -18.47
N VAL A 235 26.41 15.57 -17.13
CA VAL A 235 26.91 14.45 -16.31
C VAL A 235 25.87 13.35 -16.29
N ALA A 236 26.21 12.17 -16.82
CA ALA A 236 25.28 11.06 -16.89
C ALA A 236 24.89 10.54 -15.49
N PRO A 237 23.61 10.24 -15.22
CA PRO A 237 23.19 9.46 -14.06
C PRO A 237 23.71 8.02 -14.12
N GLU A 238 23.49 7.27 -13.04
CA GLU A 238 23.82 5.85 -13.00
C GLU A 238 23.14 5.08 -14.14
N ALA A 239 23.89 4.20 -14.82
CA ALA A 239 23.40 3.51 -16.02
C ALA A 239 22.15 2.66 -15.76
N ASP A 240 22.06 2.05 -14.57
CA ASP A 240 20.90 1.27 -14.14
C ASP A 240 19.66 2.14 -13.94
N LEU A 241 19.83 3.35 -13.41
CA LEU A 241 18.76 4.34 -13.29
C LEU A 241 18.29 4.79 -14.67
N VAL A 242 19.21 5.11 -15.59
CA VAL A 242 18.84 5.47 -16.97
C VAL A 242 18.10 4.33 -17.67
N ALA A 243 18.58 3.09 -17.52
CA ALA A 243 17.91 1.91 -18.07
C ALA A 243 16.51 1.71 -17.48
N HIS A 244 16.32 2.02 -16.19
CA HIS A 244 15.01 2.02 -15.54
C HIS A 244 14.06 3.07 -16.12
N ILE A 245 14.53 4.32 -16.26
CA ILE A 245 13.74 5.42 -16.84
C ILE A 245 13.28 5.07 -18.26
N ARG A 246 14.16 4.46 -19.07
CA ARG A 246 13.79 3.96 -20.41
C ARG A 246 12.66 2.91 -20.36
N ARG A 247 12.71 1.97 -19.41
CA ARG A 247 11.65 0.96 -19.23
C ARG A 247 10.31 1.58 -18.81
N GLN A 248 10.33 2.69 -18.07
CA GLN A 248 9.15 3.48 -17.72
C GLN A 248 8.65 4.38 -18.87
N GLY A 249 9.32 4.35 -20.04
CA GLY A 249 8.97 5.19 -21.17
C GLY A 249 9.09 6.69 -20.86
N PHE A 250 10.03 7.07 -19.99
CA PHE A 250 10.26 8.46 -19.57
C PHE A 250 9.05 9.11 -18.88
N ARG A 251 8.14 8.33 -18.31
CA ARG A 251 6.98 8.83 -17.56
C ARG A 251 7.08 8.48 -16.09
N VAL A 252 7.02 9.50 -15.25
CA VAL A 252 6.99 9.33 -13.80
C VAL A 252 5.70 8.61 -13.40
N PRO A 253 5.77 7.47 -12.69
CA PRO A 253 4.59 6.78 -12.18
C PRO A 253 3.97 7.52 -10.99
N GLU A 254 2.70 7.23 -10.72
CA GLU A 254 2.08 7.65 -9.46
C GLU A 254 2.67 6.84 -8.30
N VAL A 255 3.13 7.54 -7.26
CA VAL A 255 3.80 6.91 -6.10
C VAL A 255 2.88 6.98 -4.89
N ALA A 256 2.46 5.82 -4.40
CA ALA A 256 1.60 5.71 -3.23
C ALA A 256 2.30 6.25 -1.95
N GLU A 257 1.54 6.88 -1.05
CA GLU A 257 2.08 7.49 0.18
C GLU A 257 2.95 6.57 1.05
N PRO A 258 2.59 5.28 1.29
CA PRO A 258 3.46 4.38 2.07
C PRO A 258 4.86 4.21 1.48
N VAL A 259 4.98 4.22 0.15
CA VAL A 259 6.27 4.11 -0.54
C VAL A 259 7.08 5.41 -0.39
N ARG A 260 6.40 6.56 -0.39
CA ARG A 260 7.03 7.87 -0.13
C ARG A 260 7.58 7.95 1.30
N GLU A 261 6.82 7.48 2.29
CA GLU A 261 7.27 7.40 3.69
C GLU A 261 8.47 6.46 3.87
N GLN A 262 8.49 5.33 3.15
CA GLN A 262 9.64 4.42 3.12
C GLN A 262 10.89 5.11 2.54
N ALA A 263 10.73 5.89 1.47
CA ALA A 263 11.81 6.69 0.89
C ALA A 263 12.37 7.71 1.88
N VAL A 264 11.52 8.42 2.63
CA VAL A 264 11.96 9.35 3.69
C VAL A 264 12.77 8.61 4.75
N THR A 265 12.31 7.43 5.17
CA THR A 265 12.98 6.62 6.20
C THR A 265 14.36 6.15 5.73
N LEU A 266 14.50 5.74 4.47
CA LEU A 266 15.78 5.35 3.88
C LEU A 266 16.80 6.50 3.94
N ILE A 267 16.43 7.67 3.42
CA ILE A 267 17.32 8.84 3.36
C ILE A 267 17.70 9.35 4.76
N THR A 268 16.73 9.42 5.68
CA THR A 268 17.00 9.89 7.05
C THR A 268 17.74 8.85 7.91
N GLY A 269 17.67 7.56 7.54
CA GLY A 269 18.44 6.49 8.15
C GLY A 269 19.92 6.49 7.72
N GLU A 270 20.19 6.75 6.44
CA GLU A 270 21.56 6.87 5.91
C GLU A 270 22.32 8.06 6.49
N GLN A 271 21.66 9.19 6.77
CA GLN A 271 22.33 10.38 7.34
C GLN A 271 22.77 10.23 8.82
N ARG A 272 22.42 9.14 9.50
CA ARG A 272 22.74 8.92 10.92
C ARG A 272 23.94 7.98 11.13
N GLN A 273 24.55 7.45 10.06
CA GLN A 273 25.78 6.65 10.10
C GLN A 273 26.97 7.47 9.61
#